data_AF-A0A0S8G5L2-F1
#
_entry.id   AF-A0A0S8G5L2-F1
#
_cell.length_a   1.000
_cell.length_b   1.000
_cell.length_c   1.000
_cell.angle_alpha   90.00
_cell.angle_beta   90.00
_cell.angle_gamma   90.00
#
_symmetry.space_group_name_H-M   'P 1'
#
loop_
_entity.id
_entity.type
_entity.pdbx_description
1 polymer ?
#
loop_
_entity_poly.entity_id
_entity_poly.type
_entity_poly.pdbx_seq_one_letter_code
_entity_poly.pdbx_strand_id
1 'polypeptide(L)'
;MLSHVVGSLLCIVVLLSQQPTEPAPTPEESPIPVEKWTYRQAGRRDPFEPLGLELGGSGMVSHLNVENLTLIGILWGDRGHIGLGKDGVGKGCILKPGDRVAGGKVARIDNQGVTFEITHAGVVTKYELRLQREERR
;
A
#
# COMPACT_ATOMS: atom_id res chain seq x y z
N MET A 1 -7.99 -66.98 -51.79
CA MET A 1 -8.36 -65.77 -52.55
C MET A 1 -9.57 -65.00 -51.95
N LEU A 2 -9.97 -65.24 -50.70
CA LEU A 2 -11.16 -64.57 -50.09
C LEU A 2 -10.86 -63.69 -48.85
N SER A 3 -9.63 -63.66 -48.36
CA SER A 3 -9.26 -62.96 -47.13
C SER A 3 -8.72 -61.53 -47.33
N HIS A 4 -8.51 -61.09 -48.58
CA HIS A 4 -8.03 -59.73 -48.88
C HIS A 4 -9.14 -58.72 -49.17
N VAL A 5 -10.39 -59.15 -49.39
CA VAL A 5 -11.50 -58.25 -49.73
C VAL A 5 -12.15 -57.65 -48.47
N VAL A 6 -12.16 -58.38 -47.34
CA VAL A 6 -12.79 -57.93 -46.09
C VAL A 6 -11.97 -56.83 -45.41
N GLY A 7 -10.64 -56.86 -45.51
CA GLY A 7 -9.76 -55.82 -44.95
C GLY A 7 -9.83 -54.49 -45.72
N SER A 8 -10.11 -54.53 -47.02
CA SER A 8 -10.20 -53.33 -47.86
C SER A 8 -11.51 -52.56 -47.67
N LEU A 9 -12.61 -53.25 -47.31
CA LEU A 9 -13.91 -52.61 -47.10
C LEU A 9 -13.98 -51.89 -45.74
N LEU A 10 -13.28 -52.42 -44.71
CA LEU A 10 -13.23 -51.82 -43.38
C LEU A 10 -12.49 -50.48 -43.37
N CYS A 11 -11.45 -50.31 -44.20
CA CYS A 11 -10.72 -49.05 -44.31
C CYS A 11 -11.50 -47.94 -45.03
N ILE A 12 -12.40 -48.29 -45.96
CA ILE A 12 -13.21 -47.29 -46.69
C ILE A 12 -14.27 -46.67 -45.77
N VAL A 13 -14.86 -47.43 -44.84
CA VAL A 13 -15.85 -46.90 -43.88
C VAL A 13 -15.21 -45.94 -42.86
N VAL A 14 -13.93 -46.14 -42.51
CA VAL A 14 -13.20 -45.25 -41.60
C VAL A 14 -12.80 -43.94 -42.29
N LEU A 15 -12.51 -43.97 -43.59
CA LEU A 15 -12.19 -42.76 -44.37
C LEU A 15 -13.41 -41.86 -44.63
N LEU A 16 -14.63 -42.41 -44.69
CA LEU A 16 -15.86 -41.60 -44.84
C LEU A 16 -16.40 -41.01 -43.52
N SER A 17 -15.88 -41.42 -42.37
CA SER A 17 -16.34 -40.93 -41.05
C SER A 17 -15.58 -39.69 -40.55
N GLN A 18 -14.66 -39.14 -41.34
CA GLN A 18 -14.00 -37.88 -40.97
C GLN A 18 -14.93 -36.71 -41.31
N GLN A 19 -15.74 -36.30 -40.33
CA GLN A 19 -16.34 -34.97 -40.35
C GLN A 19 -15.21 -33.94 -40.53
N PRO A 20 -15.36 -32.95 -41.44
CA PRO A 20 -14.44 -31.82 -41.50
C PRO A 20 -14.34 -31.25 -40.09
N THR A 21 -13.13 -31.16 -39.54
CA THR A 21 -12.90 -30.35 -38.34
C THR A 21 -13.09 -28.91 -38.79
N GLU A 22 -14.32 -28.41 -38.65
CA GLU A 22 -14.63 -27.01 -38.81
C GLU A 22 -13.69 -26.25 -37.87
N PRO A 23 -12.84 -25.35 -38.38
CA PRO A 23 -11.98 -24.56 -37.51
C PRO A 23 -12.88 -23.82 -36.53
N ALA A 24 -12.56 -23.92 -35.23
CA ALA A 24 -13.28 -23.22 -34.19
C ALA A 24 -13.53 -21.76 -34.61
N PRO A 25 -14.75 -21.22 -34.42
CA PRO A 25 -15.07 -19.88 -34.86
C PRO A 25 -14.04 -18.91 -34.28
N THR A 26 -13.29 -18.27 -35.18
CA THR A 26 -12.44 -17.14 -34.81
C THR A 26 -13.36 -16.07 -34.23
N PRO A 27 -13.13 -15.55 -33.01
CA PRO A 27 -13.96 -14.51 -32.42
C PRO A 27 -13.75 -13.16 -33.11
N GLU A 28 -14.11 -13.04 -34.38
CA GLU A 28 -14.30 -11.78 -35.08
C GLU A 28 -15.75 -11.84 -35.59
N GLU A 29 -16.68 -10.96 -35.23
CA GLU A 29 -16.58 -9.52 -35.07
C GLU A 29 -17.89 -9.11 -34.36
N SER A 30 -17.82 -8.66 -33.10
CA SER A 30 -19.01 -8.07 -32.45
C SER A 30 -19.29 -6.71 -33.11
N PRO A 31 -20.54 -6.39 -33.51
CA PRO A 31 -20.90 -5.12 -34.16
C PRO A 31 -20.83 -3.91 -33.20
N ILE A 32 -20.38 -4.13 -31.97
CA ILE A 32 -20.22 -3.11 -30.94
C ILE A 32 -18.73 -2.78 -30.88
N PRO A 33 -18.33 -1.51 -31.08
CA PRO A 33 -16.93 -1.11 -30.92
C PRO A 33 -16.50 -1.39 -29.48
N VAL A 34 -15.69 -2.43 -29.29
CA VAL A 34 -15.09 -2.75 -28.00
C VAL A 34 -13.85 -1.89 -27.83
N GLU A 35 -13.90 -0.97 -26.87
CA GLU A 35 -12.74 -0.17 -26.52
C GLU A 35 -11.63 -1.07 -25.94
N LYS A 36 -10.52 -1.18 -26.67
CA LYS A 36 -9.36 -1.99 -26.25
C LYS A 36 -8.38 -1.10 -25.50
N TRP A 37 -8.22 -1.34 -24.21
CA TRP A 37 -7.17 -0.73 -23.39
C TRP A 37 -5.95 -1.65 -23.31
N THR A 38 -4.75 -1.09 -23.45
CA THR A 38 -3.49 -1.83 -23.27
C THR A 38 -2.75 -1.25 -22.07
N TYR A 39 -2.54 -2.07 -21.04
CA TYR A 39 -1.79 -1.66 -19.86
C TYR A 39 -0.27 -1.72 -20.11
N ARG A 40 0.42 -0.57 -20.06
CA ARG A 40 1.89 -0.50 -20.12
C ARG A 40 2.45 -0.34 -18.70
N GLN A 41 3.09 -1.41 -18.22
CA GLN A 41 3.69 -1.47 -16.87
C GLN A 41 5.14 -0.93 -16.79
N ALA A 42 5.84 -0.81 -17.93
CA ALA A 42 7.27 -0.49 -17.95
C ALA A 42 7.55 0.92 -17.38
N GLY A 43 8.43 0.99 -16.38
CA GLY A 43 8.87 2.25 -15.77
C GLY A 43 7.86 2.91 -14.83
N ARG A 44 6.70 2.29 -14.58
CA ARG A 44 5.77 2.76 -13.54
C ARG A 44 6.13 2.15 -12.19
N ARG A 45 5.96 2.96 -11.14
CA ARG A 45 6.01 2.50 -9.74
C ARG A 45 4.98 1.38 -9.54
N ASP A 46 5.36 0.34 -8.80
CA ASP A 46 4.46 -0.77 -8.51
C ASP A 46 3.22 -0.20 -7.76
N PRO A 47 1.99 -0.43 -8.26
CA PRO A 47 0.76 0.04 -7.62
C PRO A 47 0.55 -0.54 -6.21
N PHE A 48 1.22 -1.65 -5.88
CA PHE A 48 1.21 -2.27 -4.54
C PHE A 48 2.35 -1.82 -3.66
N GLU A 49 3.27 -1.00 -4.18
CA GLU A 49 4.32 -0.42 -3.36
C GLU A 49 3.69 0.60 -2.40
N PRO A 50 3.84 0.43 -1.08
CA PRO A 50 3.23 1.31 -0.10
C PRO A 50 3.75 2.73 -0.28
N LEU A 51 2.84 3.70 -0.42
CA LEU A 51 3.18 5.12 -0.46
C LEU A 51 3.61 5.55 0.96
N GLY A 52 4.91 5.65 1.23
CA GLY A 52 5.42 6.20 2.49
C GLY A 52 6.39 5.32 3.28
N LEU A 53 6.90 4.24 2.71
CA LEU A 53 8.02 3.50 3.30
C LEU A 53 9.36 4.11 2.87
N GLU A 54 9.58 5.41 3.14
CA GLU A 54 10.93 5.98 3.11
C GLU A 54 11.72 5.47 4.32
N LEU A 55 12.04 4.18 4.28
CA LEU A 55 12.94 3.52 5.21
C LEU A 55 14.38 3.89 4.82
N GLY A 56 14.76 5.17 4.96
CA GLY A 56 16.13 5.55 4.62
C GLY A 56 16.42 7.05 4.60
N GLY A 57 17.15 7.50 5.64
CA GLY A 57 18.01 8.68 5.54
C GLY A 57 17.78 9.74 6.61
N SER A 58 18.62 9.72 7.64
CA SER A 58 18.80 10.76 8.67
C SER A 58 17.76 10.79 9.81
N GLY A 59 18.07 10.03 10.87
CA GLY A 59 17.68 10.39 12.24
C GLY A 59 16.25 10.08 12.67
N MET A 60 15.93 8.80 12.88
CA MET A 60 15.05 8.25 13.94
C MET A 60 13.60 8.76 14.14
N VAL A 61 13.09 9.79 13.48
CA VAL A 61 11.75 10.38 13.79
C VAL A 61 10.72 10.17 12.67
N SER A 62 11.14 9.93 11.43
CA SER A 62 10.24 9.79 10.26
C SER A 62 9.22 8.63 10.36
N HIS A 63 9.46 7.66 11.24
CA HIS A 63 8.57 6.52 11.50
C HIS A 63 7.81 6.61 12.83
N LEU A 64 7.85 7.75 13.51
CA LEU A 64 7.16 7.90 14.78
C LEU A 64 5.65 7.94 14.55
N ASN A 65 4.93 6.89 14.95
CA ASN A 65 3.47 6.89 14.90
C ASN A 65 2.92 7.65 16.13
N VAL A 66 2.14 8.70 15.88
CA VAL A 66 1.52 9.52 16.94
C VAL A 66 0.58 8.70 17.81
N GLU A 67 -0.06 7.67 17.27
CA GLU A 67 -1.02 6.82 18.00
C GLU A 67 -0.37 5.98 19.11
N ASN A 68 0.89 5.57 18.92
CA ASN A 68 1.64 4.77 19.88
C ASN A 68 2.58 5.62 20.75
N LEU A 69 2.47 6.94 20.65
CA LEU A 69 3.36 7.88 21.32
C LEU A 69 2.77 8.28 22.66
N THR A 70 3.56 8.13 23.72
CA THR A 70 3.23 8.63 25.06
C THR A 70 4.10 9.85 25.37
N LEU A 71 3.49 10.99 25.70
CA LEU A 71 4.22 12.19 26.11
C LEU A 71 4.66 12.03 27.56
N ILE A 72 5.97 11.90 27.78
CA ILE A 72 6.59 11.72 29.10
C ILE A 72 6.82 13.06 29.78
N GLY A 73 7.17 14.09 29.01
CA GLY A 73 7.59 15.37 29.56
C GLY A 73 7.71 16.47 28.52
N ILE A 74 7.84 17.69 29.01
CA ILE A 74 8.05 18.88 28.19
C ILE A 74 9.17 19.68 28.86
N LEU A 75 10.21 20.00 28.11
CA LEU A 75 11.30 20.87 28.52
C LEU A 75 11.04 22.26 27.95
N TRP A 76 11.21 23.30 28.76
CA TRP A 76 11.07 24.69 28.34
C TRP A 76 12.31 25.50 28.72
N GLY A 77 12.63 26.49 27.89
CA GLY A 77 13.68 27.47 28.15
C GLY A 77 13.64 28.60 27.12
N ASP A 78 14.67 29.43 27.09
CA ASP A 78 14.73 30.62 26.23
C ASP A 78 14.62 30.31 24.73
N ARG A 79 14.93 29.07 24.34
CA ARG A 79 14.88 28.57 22.97
C ARG A 79 13.55 27.90 22.60
N GLY A 80 12.55 27.95 23.49
CA GLY A 80 11.21 27.41 23.28
C GLY A 80 10.96 26.09 24.01
N HIS A 81 9.96 25.36 23.53
CA HIS A 81 9.48 24.11 24.12
C HIS A 81 9.97 22.89 23.32
N ILE A 82 10.36 21.85 24.02
CA ILE A 82 10.80 20.56 23.49
C ILE A 82 9.98 19.46 24.17
N GLY A 83 9.38 18.57 23.39
CA GLY A 83 8.64 17.42 23.91
C GLY A 83 9.54 16.22 24.11
N LEU A 84 9.29 15.45 25.16
CA LEU A 84 9.91 14.14 25.41
C LEU A 84 8.84 13.07 25.27
N GLY A 85 8.93 12.27 24.20
CA GLY A 85 8.00 11.19 23.91
C GLY A 85 8.61 9.81 24.16
N LYS A 86 7.75 8.82 24.38
CA LYS A 86 8.08 7.39 24.39
C LYS A 86 7.26 6.72 23.30
N ASP A 87 7.92 6.05 22.36
CA ASP A 87 7.23 5.23 21.35
C ASP A 87 6.69 3.92 21.98
N GLY A 88 5.84 3.19 21.26
CA GLY A 88 5.22 1.94 21.72
C GLY A 88 6.22 0.83 22.08
N VAL A 89 7.42 0.87 21.51
CA VAL A 89 8.54 -0.06 21.82
C VAL A 89 9.32 0.38 23.07
N GLY A 90 8.92 1.49 23.69
CA GLY A 90 9.53 2.03 24.89
C GLY A 90 10.79 2.88 24.68
N LYS A 91 11.11 3.20 23.42
CA LYS A 91 12.22 4.07 23.07
C LYS A 91 11.85 5.54 23.25
N GLY A 92 12.70 6.28 23.96
CA GLY A 92 12.55 7.73 24.12
C GLY A 92 12.90 8.49 22.84
N CYS A 93 12.11 9.50 22.50
CA CYS A 93 12.35 10.41 21.39
C CYS A 93 12.19 11.87 21.84
N ILE A 94 12.95 12.76 21.21
CA ILE A 94 12.85 14.21 21.41
C ILE A 94 12.03 14.79 20.27
N LEU A 95 11.05 15.63 20.59
CA LEU A 95 10.14 16.27 19.65
C LEU A 95 10.39 17.77 19.62
N LYS A 96 10.51 18.32 18.41
CA LYS A 96 10.62 19.76 18.14
C LYS A 96 9.55 20.17 17.14
N PRO A 97 9.10 21.45 17.16
CA PRO A 97 8.23 21.96 16.13
C PRO A 97 8.84 21.76 14.73
N GLY A 98 8.06 21.19 13.81
CA GLY A 98 8.49 20.87 12.46
C GLY A 98 9.05 19.46 12.25
N ASP A 99 9.29 18.69 13.32
CA ASP A 99 9.76 17.31 13.19
C ASP A 99 8.75 16.45 12.44
N ARG A 100 9.25 15.58 11.55
CA ARG A 100 8.43 14.66 10.76
C ARG A 100 7.95 13.51 11.63
N VAL A 101 6.69 13.13 11.46
CA VAL A 101 6.06 11.96 12.08
C VAL A 101 5.29 11.19 11.02
N ALA A 102 4.84 9.98 11.34
CA ALA A 102 4.04 9.17 10.42
C ALA A 102 2.78 9.95 9.97
N GLY A 103 2.67 10.22 8.68
CA GLY A 103 1.55 10.95 8.09
C GLY A 103 1.56 12.47 8.34
N GLY A 104 2.61 13.06 8.93
CA GLY A 104 2.56 14.49 9.23
C GLY A 104 3.80 15.10 9.86
N LYS A 105 3.57 16.10 10.71
CA LYS A 105 4.62 16.83 11.43
C LYS A 105 4.15 17.30 12.82
N VAL A 106 5.11 17.61 13.69
CA VAL A 106 4.85 18.35 14.93
C VAL A 106 4.50 19.79 14.57
N ALA A 107 3.29 20.23 14.92
CA ALA A 107 2.83 21.59 14.64
C ALA A 107 3.28 22.58 15.71
N ARG A 108 3.09 22.23 16.99
CA ARG A 108 3.40 23.10 18.14
C ARG A 108 3.64 22.28 19.40
N ILE A 109 4.43 22.83 20.32
CA ILE A 109 4.66 22.29 21.65
C ILE A 109 4.37 23.39 22.67
N ASP A 110 3.54 23.06 23.65
CA ASP A 110 3.06 23.94 24.72
C ASP A 110 3.38 23.35 26.10
N ASN A 111 3.15 24.10 27.17
CA ASN A 111 3.40 23.63 28.54
C ASN A 111 2.56 22.43 28.97
N GLN A 112 1.50 22.10 28.24
CA GLN A 112 0.56 21.03 28.59
C GLN A 112 0.57 19.85 27.61
N GLY A 113 1.17 20.02 26.43
CA GLY A 113 1.10 18.98 25.40
C GLY A 113 1.82 19.31 24.10
N VAL A 114 1.73 18.36 23.17
CA VAL A 114 2.26 18.45 21.80
C VAL A 114 1.09 18.35 20.82
N THR A 115 1.01 19.27 19.86
CA THR A 115 0.06 19.23 18.77
C THR A 115 0.74 18.75 17.49
N PHE A 116 0.17 17.73 16.87
CA PHE A 116 0.59 17.18 15.59
C PHE A 116 -0.42 17.57 14.50
N GLU A 117 0.08 17.74 13.29
CA GLU A 117 -0.73 17.94 12.09
C GLU A 117 -0.49 16.73 11.17
N ILE A 118 -1.51 15.87 11.06
CA ILE A 118 -1.46 14.61 10.32
C ILE A 118 -2.38 14.72 9.11
N THR A 119 -1.87 14.36 7.94
CA THR A 119 -2.64 14.28 6.70
C THR A 119 -2.92 12.82 6.39
N HIS A 120 -4.19 12.45 6.36
CA HIS A 120 -4.64 11.12 5.97
C HIS A 120 -5.73 11.22 4.90
N ALA A 121 -5.55 10.53 3.77
CA ALA A 121 -6.48 10.55 2.64
C ALA A 121 -6.89 11.97 2.16
N GLY A 122 -5.94 12.92 2.18
CA GLY A 122 -6.18 14.32 1.77
C GLY A 122 -6.84 15.20 2.83
N VAL A 123 -7.17 14.65 4.00
CA VAL A 123 -7.73 15.40 5.14
C VAL A 123 -6.63 15.69 6.15
N VAL A 124 -6.53 16.95 6.59
CA VAL A 124 -5.59 17.37 7.63
C VAL A 124 -6.29 17.38 8.99
N THR A 125 -5.81 16.54 9.90
CA THR A 125 -6.32 16.40 11.27
C THR A 125 -5.28 16.88 12.26
N LYS A 126 -5.72 17.63 13.27
CA LYS A 126 -4.88 18.03 14.40
C LYS A 126 -5.05 17.04 15.54
N TYR A 127 -3.94 16.48 16.02
CA TYR A 127 -3.92 15.55 17.15
C TYR A 127 -3.19 16.21 18.32
N GLU A 128 -3.82 16.29 19.48
CA GLU A 128 -3.21 16.87 20.69
C GLU A 128 -2.89 15.76 21.68
N LEU A 129 -1.60 15.56 21.96
CA LEU A 129 -1.13 14.65 22.98
C LEU A 129 -0.81 15.43 24.25
N ARG A 130 -1.58 15.19 25.31
CA ARG A 130 -1.40 15.86 26.60
C ARG A 130 -0.44 15.12 27.51
N LEU A 131 0.26 15.89 28.33
CA LEU A 131 1.15 15.34 29.35
C LEU A 131 0.30 14.63 30.41
N GLN A 132 0.51 13.32 30.57
CA GLN A 132 -0.17 12.55 31.60
C GLN A 132 0.38 12.97 32.97
N ARG A 133 -0.46 13.56 33.82
CA ARG A 133 -0.12 13.74 35.24
C ARG A 133 -0.47 12.46 35.95
N GLU A 134 0.52 11.83 36.56
CA GLU A 134 0.27 10.74 37.49
C GLU A 134 -0.45 11.33 38.72
N GLU A 135 -1.74 11.02 38.85
CA GLU A 135 -2.51 11.34 40.04
C GLU A 135 -1.99 10.44 41.17
N ARG A 136 -1.03 10.96 41.93
CA ARG A 136 -0.47 10.28 43.09
C ARG A 136 -1.58 10.14 44.14
N ARG A 137 -2.25 8.99 44.16
CA ARG A 137 -3.19 8.60 45.23
C ARG A 137 -2.45 8.02 46.42
#